data_AF-A0A3D1PKG0-F1
#
_entry.id   AF-A0A3D1PKG0-F1
#
_cell.length_a   1.000
_cell.length_b   1.000
_cell.length_c   1.000
_cell.angle_alpha   90.00
_cell.angle_beta   90.00
_cell.angle_gamma   90.00
#
_symmetry.space_group_name_H-M   'P 1'
#
loop_
_entity.id
_entity.type
_entity.pdbx_description
1 polymer ?
#
loop_
_entity_poly.entity_id
_entity_poly.type
_entity_poly.pdbx_seq_one_letter_code
_entity_poly.pdbx_strand_id
1 'polypeptide(L)'
;MTIDRIRINGKYMEEKLKRGFGTNDFINHLNISEEEFFHCLKKTFSTKSYNLICKRIRNNEKKASKLSTKQTTDTEINTESQTVDLEVENCISPLDVLKTQEFELVKEICSIETEHSKLISKRATLKKEFQQQQNQLNDLIKKAESIRKNFETTFSEWEKLGSDMKSLTNLINDKNSSLESIRNEIISLQKISIFVYSNGEIEIENAGKFEFKQDTSISEELFAKLIQNNLLESLTIKTIRQLTKLILIIRNIESENLCYELTFEDNTVQELFSSIN
;
A
#
# COMPACT_ATOMS: atom_id res chain seq x y z
N MET A 1 -14.71 13.75 -20.98
CA MET A 1 -14.16 13.97 -22.33
C MET A 1 -13.29 15.20 -22.30
N THR A 2 -11.98 15.02 -22.35
CA THR A 2 -11.03 16.09 -22.62
C THR A 2 -10.26 15.62 -23.83
N ILE A 3 -10.60 16.15 -25.00
CA ILE A 3 -9.66 16.21 -26.11
C ILE A 3 -8.38 16.77 -25.48
N ASP A 4 -7.23 16.11 -25.69
CA ASP A 4 -5.93 16.67 -25.33
C ASP A 4 -5.77 17.99 -26.10
N ARG A 5 -6.31 19.06 -25.53
CA ARG A 5 -6.03 20.42 -25.95
C ARG A 5 -4.53 20.54 -25.79
N ILE A 6 -3.81 20.68 -26.91
CA ILE A 6 -2.37 20.89 -26.95
C ILE A 6 -2.01 21.86 -25.82
N ARG A 7 -1.34 21.35 -24.79
CA ARG A 7 -1.07 22.14 -23.59
C ARG A 7 0.00 23.17 -23.92
N ILE A 8 -0.45 24.41 -24.13
CA ILE A 8 0.44 25.54 -24.33
C ILE A 8 1.36 25.63 -23.09
N ASN A 9 2.66 25.46 -23.30
CA ASN A 9 3.68 25.56 -22.26
C ASN A 9 4.95 26.21 -22.85
N GLY A 10 5.93 26.53 -22.00
CA GLY A 10 7.13 27.26 -22.44
C GLY A 10 7.91 26.55 -23.55
N LYS A 11 8.03 25.21 -23.47
CA LYS A 11 8.73 24.40 -24.48
C LYS A 11 8.01 24.43 -25.82
N TYR A 12 6.68 24.28 -25.82
CA TYR A 12 5.83 24.36 -27.00
C TYR A 12 5.94 25.73 -27.68
N MET A 13 5.86 26.82 -26.90
CA MET A 13 5.97 28.17 -27.45
C MET A 13 7.36 28.44 -28.04
N GLU A 14 8.42 28.05 -27.35
CA GLU A 14 9.79 28.27 -27.84
C GLU A 14 10.07 27.52 -29.16
N GLU A 15 9.62 26.27 -29.26
CA GLU A 15 9.78 25.46 -30.47
C GLU A 15 9.06 26.08 -31.67
N LYS A 16 7.81 26.50 -31.50
CA LYS A 16 6.99 27.07 -32.58
C LYS A 16 7.45 28.47 -32.98
N LEU A 17 7.84 29.30 -32.01
CA LEU A 17 8.40 30.63 -32.29
C LEU A 17 9.74 30.57 -33.03
N LYS A 18 10.59 29.56 -32.73
CA LYS A 18 11.83 29.31 -33.50
C LYS A 18 11.55 28.94 -34.96
N ARG A 19 10.42 28.27 -35.23
CA ARG A 19 9.96 27.93 -36.59
C ARG A 19 9.27 29.09 -37.31
N GLY A 20 9.24 30.28 -36.72
CA GLY A 20 8.68 31.46 -37.36
C GLY A 20 7.17 31.63 -37.23
N PHE A 21 6.51 30.88 -36.34
CA PHE A 21 5.04 30.99 -36.18
C PHE A 21 4.62 32.41 -35.76
N GLY A 22 3.63 32.94 -36.47
CA GLY A 22 2.85 34.14 -36.13
C GLY A 22 1.50 33.80 -35.49
N THR A 23 0.66 34.80 -35.24
CA THR A 23 -0.62 34.64 -34.54
C THR A 23 -1.57 33.70 -35.29
N ASN A 24 -1.71 33.89 -36.61
CA ASN A 24 -2.55 33.03 -37.46
C ASN A 24 -2.09 31.57 -37.49
N ASP A 25 -0.78 31.31 -37.45
CA ASP A 25 -0.25 29.96 -37.43
C ASP A 25 -0.62 29.24 -36.13
N PHE A 26 -0.58 29.94 -34.99
CA PHE A 26 -1.00 29.37 -33.71
C PHE A 26 -2.49 29.11 -33.64
N ILE A 27 -3.32 30.05 -34.07
CA ILE A 27 -4.79 29.94 -34.10
C ILE A 27 -5.20 28.74 -34.98
N ASN A 28 -4.64 28.64 -36.19
CA ASN A 28 -4.93 27.54 -37.11
C ASN A 28 -4.42 26.19 -36.58
N HIS A 29 -3.23 26.17 -35.97
CA HIS A 29 -2.64 24.93 -35.43
C HIS A 29 -3.34 24.45 -34.16
N LEU A 30 -3.91 25.35 -33.36
CA LEU A 30 -4.60 25.03 -32.11
C LEU A 30 -6.11 24.93 -32.28
N ASN A 31 -6.65 25.39 -33.42
CA ASN A 31 -8.07 25.46 -33.75
C ASN A 31 -8.89 26.18 -32.65
N ILE A 32 -8.41 27.36 -32.25
CA ILE A 32 -9.03 28.25 -31.24
C ILE A 32 -9.11 29.67 -31.78
N SER A 33 -9.94 30.53 -31.21
CA SER A 33 -9.99 31.94 -31.63
C SER A 33 -8.75 32.73 -31.20
N GLU A 34 -8.53 33.91 -31.80
CA GLU A 34 -7.43 34.80 -31.41
C GLU A 34 -7.55 35.23 -29.94
N GLU A 35 -8.76 35.58 -29.50
CA GLU A 35 -9.04 35.98 -28.13
C GLU A 35 -8.77 34.84 -27.15
N GLU A 36 -9.20 33.63 -27.49
CA GLU A 36 -8.94 32.43 -26.69
C GLU A 36 -7.44 32.14 -26.59
N PHE A 37 -6.68 32.31 -27.67
CA PHE A 37 -5.23 32.11 -27.69
C PHE A 37 -4.51 33.07 -26.74
N PHE A 38 -4.76 34.37 -26.83
CA PHE A 38 -4.12 35.34 -25.95
C PHE A 38 -4.59 35.22 -24.49
N HIS A 39 -5.85 34.84 -24.27
CA HIS A 39 -6.34 34.52 -22.94
C HIS A 39 -5.57 33.34 -22.33
N CYS A 40 -5.35 32.27 -23.11
CA CYS A 40 -4.58 31.11 -22.67
C CYS A 40 -3.12 31.48 -22.34
N LEU A 41 -2.48 32.31 -23.16
CA LEU A 41 -1.12 32.78 -22.89
C LEU A 41 -1.04 33.60 -21.59
N LYS A 42 -1.98 34.51 -21.37
CA LYS A 42 -2.00 35.37 -20.18
C LYS A 42 -2.28 34.59 -18.89
N LYS A 43 -3.08 33.53 -18.99
CA LYS A 43 -3.34 32.60 -17.87
C LYS A 43 -2.15 31.69 -17.55
N THR A 44 -1.37 31.34 -18.57
CA THR A 44 -0.32 30.30 -18.46
C THR A 44 1.06 30.87 -18.10
N PHE A 45 1.37 32.10 -18.52
CA PHE A 45 2.70 32.69 -18.37
C PHE A 45 2.68 33.93 -17.48
N SER A 46 3.80 34.20 -16.80
CA SER A 46 3.99 35.46 -16.08
C SER A 46 3.93 36.65 -17.04
N THR A 47 3.59 37.84 -16.54
CA THR A 47 3.49 39.07 -17.35
C THR A 47 4.76 39.35 -18.15
N LYS A 48 5.95 39.11 -17.56
CA LYS A 48 7.25 39.27 -18.24
C LYS A 48 7.40 38.30 -19.41
N SER A 49 7.08 37.02 -19.20
CA SER A 49 7.18 35.98 -20.24
C SER A 49 6.13 36.14 -21.34
N TYR A 50 4.90 36.49 -20.97
CA TYR A 50 3.81 36.80 -21.90
C TYR A 50 4.21 37.92 -22.88
N ASN A 51 4.74 39.04 -22.36
CA ASN A 51 5.16 40.16 -23.18
C ASN A 51 6.31 39.79 -24.14
N LEU A 52 7.25 38.95 -23.70
CA LEU A 52 8.36 38.48 -24.53
C LEU A 52 7.88 37.56 -25.67
N ILE A 53 6.93 36.67 -25.37
CA ILE A 53 6.27 35.80 -26.34
C ILE A 53 5.53 36.65 -27.39
N CYS A 54 4.69 37.60 -26.97
CA CYS A 54 3.97 38.49 -27.88
C CYS A 54 4.92 39.31 -28.77
N LYS A 55 6.05 39.78 -28.22
CA LYS A 55 7.08 40.50 -28.99
C LYS A 55 7.69 39.62 -30.08
N ARG A 56 7.97 38.34 -29.77
CA ARG A 56 8.50 37.37 -30.75
C ARG A 56 7.50 37.03 -31.84
N ILE A 57 6.23 36.82 -31.50
CA ILE A 57 5.14 36.60 -32.47
C ILE A 57 5.09 37.77 -33.48
N ARG A 58 5.03 39.01 -32.97
CA ARG A 58 5.02 40.21 -33.84
C ARG A 58 6.28 40.34 -34.71
N ASN A 59 7.43 39.93 -34.20
CA ASN A 59 8.67 39.95 -34.98
C ASN A 59 8.65 38.93 -36.12
N ASN A 60 8.05 37.76 -35.91
CA ASN A 60 7.89 36.73 -36.93
C ASN A 60 6.91 37.18 -38.03
N GLU A 61 5.79 37.79 -37.66
CA GLU A 61 4.81 38.36 -38.59
C GLU A 61 5.44 39.45 -39.48
N LYS A 62 6.25 40.34 -38.87
CA LYS A 62 7.00 41.37 -39.62
C LYS A 62 8.07 40.80 -40.55
N LYS A 63 8.61 39.61 -40.27
CA LYS A 63 9.56 38.92 -41.16
C LYS A 63 8.80 38.28 -42.33
N ALA A 64 7.67 37.63 -42.06
CA ALA A 64 6.82 37.02 -43.08
C ALA A 64 6.30 38.07 -44.08
N SER A 65 5.87 39.25 -43.60
CA SER A 65 5.39 40.33 -44.47
C SER A 65 6.48 40.89 -45.39
N LYS A 66 7.73 40.96 -44.93
CA LYS A 66 8.87 41.46 -45.75
C LYS A 66 9.30 40.51 -46.86
N LEU A 67 9.09 39.20 -46.70
CA LEU A 67 9.37 38.21 -47.75
C LEU A 67 8.35 38.30 -48.89
N SER A 68 7.10 38.66 -48.59
CA SER A 68 6.04 38.83 -49.61
C SER A 68 6.21 40.08 -50.49
N THR A 69 6.95 41.09 -50.05
CA THR A 69 7.13 42.37 -50.78
C THR A 69 8.34 42.39 -51.72
N LYS A 70 9.16 41.33 -51.74
CA LYS A 70 10.44 41.31 -52.47
C LYS A 70 10.40 40.58 -53.83
N GLN A 71 9.21 40.17 -54.31
CA GLN A 71 9.03 39.42 -55.56
C GLN A 71 8.46 40.24 -56.73
N THR A 72 8.22 41.54 -56.57
CA THR A 72 7.70 42.41 -57.64
C THR A 72 8.62 43.59 -57.93
N THR A 73 9.84 43.32 -58.37
CA THR A 73 10.65 44.22 -59.21
C THR A 73 11.80 43.38 -59.79
N ASP A 74 11.70 43.03 -61.07
CA ASP A 74 12.78 43.20 -62.06
C ASP A 74 12.33 42.61 -63.40
N THR A 75 12.04 43.53 -64.33
CA THR A 75 11.88 43.34 -65.77
C THR A 75 13.14 43.93 -66.42
N GLU A 76 13.78 43.19 -67.34
CA GLU A 76 14.54 43.64 -68.54
C GLU A 76 15.50 42.51 -69.00
N ILE A 77 15.20 41.77 -70.09
CA ILE A 77 15.53 41.98 -71.53
C ILE A 77 16.97 41.56 -71.93
N ASN A 78 17.08 40.53 -72.80
CA ASN A 78 17.80 40.46 -74.12
C ASN A 78 18.00 38.98 -74.56
N THR A 79 17.35 38.48 -75.63
CA THR A 79 17.77 38.35 -77.07
C THR A 79 19.04 37.51 -77.28
N GLU A 80 19.13 36.52 -78.19
CA GLU A 80 18.87 36.50 -79.66
C GLU A 80 18.61 35.05 -80.16
N SER A 81 17.58 34.81 -80.98
CA SER A 81 17.58 34.59 -82.46
C SER A 81 18.02 33.20 -82.98
N GLN A 82 17.10 32.48 -83.66
CA GLN A 82 17.25 32.05 -85.07
C GLN A 82 15.99 31.32 -85.62
N THR A 83 15.28 32.02 -86.51
CA THR A 83 14.55 31.65 -87.76
C THR A 83 14.22 30.19 -88.06
N VAL A 84 12.98 29.90 -88.50
CA VAL A 84 12.56 29.69 -89.93
C VAL A 84 11.03 29.53 -89.98
N ASP A 85 10.41 30.22 -90.94
CA ASP A 85 8.98 30.25 -91.28
C ASP A 85 8.36 28.89 -91.56
N LEU A 86 7.16 28.67 -91.01
CA LEU A 86 6.03 27.97 -91.63
C LEU A 86 4.76 28.45 -90.91
N GLU A 87 4.22 29.57 -91.37
CA GLU A 87 2.85 29.98 -91.06
C GLU A 87 1.88 28.99 -91.70
N VAL A 88 1.65 27.86 -91.02
CA VAL A 88 0.37 27.16 -91.11
C VAL A 88 -0.54 27.88 -90.13
N GLU A 89 -1.38 28.75 -90.68
CA GLU A 89 -2.47 29.41 -89.99
C GLU A 89 -3.42 28.33 -89.43
N ASN A 90 -3.05 27.75 -88.28
CA ASN A 90 -3.94 26.91 -87.51
C ASN A 90 -4.89 27.88 -86.81
N CYS A 91 -5.90 28.32 -87.57
CA CYS A 91 -7.06 29.03 -87.05
C CYS A 91 -7.84 28.07 -86.14
N ILE A 92 -7.26 27.70 -84.99
CA ILE A 92 -8.01 27.13 -83.88
C ILE A 92 -9.00 28.23 -83.52
N SER A 93 -10.27 27.98 -83.80
CA SER A 93 -11.29 28.95 -83.46
C SER A 93 -11.23 29.19 -81.94
N PRO A 94 -11.45 30.42 -81.44
CA PRO A 94 -11.54 30.67 -80.00
C PRO A 94 -12.50 29.70 -79.28
N LEU A 95 -13.51 29.19 -80.01
CA LEU A 95 -14.43 28.16 -79.56
C LEU A 95 -13.74 26.81 -79.28
N ASP A 96 -12.80 26.37 -80.12
CA ASP A 96 -12.09 25.10 -79.93
C ASP A 96 -11.12 25.16 -78.74
N VAL A 97 -10.46 26.32 -78.52
CA VAL A 97 -9.64 26.56 -77.32
C VAL A 97 -10.50 26.47 -76.05
N LEU A 98 -11.67 27.13 -76.06
CA LEU A 98 -12.60 27.09 -74.93
C LEU A 98 -13.14 25.67 -74.68
N LYS A 99 -13.42 24.87 -75.72
CA LYS A 99 -13.83 23.47 -75.57
C LYS A 99 -12.72 22.60 -74.97
N THR A 100 -11.46 22.81 -75.35
CA THR A 100 -10.33 22.10 -74.72
C THR A 100 -10.17 22.49 -73.25
N GLN A 101 -10.31 23.78 -72.92
CA GLN A 101 -10.28 24.25 -71.54
C GLN A 101 -11.43 23.69 -70.71
N GLU A 102 -12.65 23.66 -71.26
CA GLU A 102 -13.82 23.03 -70.65
C GLU A 102 -13.55 21.55 -70.36
N PHE A 103 -13.02 20.80 -71.33
CA PHE A 103 -12.72 19.39 -71.18
C PHE A 103 -11.69 19.11 -70.06
N GLU A 104 -10.59 19.88 -70.00
CA GLU A 104 -9.60 19.71 -68.95
C GLU A 104 -10.14 20.09 -67.56
N LEU A 105 -10.95 21.15 -67.47
CA LEU A 105 -11.62 21.53 -66.22
C LEU A 105 -12.59 20.44 -65.75
N VAL A 106 -13.39 19.85 -66.64
CA VAL A 106 -14.28 18.73 -66.29
C VAL A 106 -13.48 17.54 -65.76
N LYS A 107 -12.34 17.22 -66.38
CA LYS A 107 -11.47 16.13 -65.94
C LYS A 107 -10.86 16.41 -64.56
N GLU A 108 -10.43 17.64 -64.31
CA GLU A 108 -9.91 18.07 -63.01
C GLU A 108 -11.00 17.99 -61.92
N ILE A 109 -12.21 18.48 -62.22
CA ILE A 109 -13.37 18.40 -61.32
C ILE A 109 -13.67 16.95 -60.95
N CYS A 110 -13.74 16.03 -61.94
CA CYS A 110 -13.95 14.60 -61.69
C CYS A 110 -12.87 14.00 -60.77
N SER A 111 -11.61 14.42 -60.93
CA SER A 111 -10.51 13.98 -60.06
C SER A 111 -10.68 14.49 -58.63
N ILE A 112 -11.02 15.78 -58.46
CA ILE A 112 -11.27 16.40 -57.15
C ILE A 112 -12.45 15.75 -56.44
N GLU A 113 -13.56 15.50 -57.15
CA GLU A 113 -14.75 14.85 -56.60
C GLU A 113 -14.44 13.43 -56.11
N THR A 114 -13.58 12.70 -56.83
CA THR A 114 -13.12 11.36 -56.44
C THR A 114 -12.32 11.41 -55.14
N GLU A 115 -11.35 12.33 -55.03
CA GLU A 115 -10.58 12.51 -53.80
C GLU A 115 -11.44 12.99 -52.63
N HIS A 116 -12.39 13.89 -52.87
CA HIS A 116 -13.35 14.34 -51.87
C HIS A 116 -14.20 13.18 -51.34
N SER A 117 -14.69 12.30 -52.21
CA SER A 117 -15.44 11.09 -51.82
C SER A 117 -14.61 10.13 -50.97
N LYS A 118 -13.31 9.95 -51.30
CA LYS A 118 -12.36 9.16 -50.49
C LYS A 118 -12.18 9.78 -49.10
N LEU A 119 -12.04 11.10 -49.01
CA LEU A 119 -11.90 11.81 -47.73
C LEU A 119 -13.16 11.70 -46.86
N ILE A 120 -14.36 11.81 -47.44
CA ILE A 120 -15.62 11.60 -46.73
C ILE A 120 -15.67 10.18 -46.15
N SER A 121 -15.34 9.18 -46.97
CA SER A 121 -15.34 7.78 -46.55
C SER A 121 -14.35 7.54 -45.40
N LYS A 122 -13.14 8.07 -45.50
CA LYS A 122 -12.12 8.00 -44.43
C LYS A 122 -12.59 8.68 -43.15
N ARG A 123 -13.20 9.87 -43.25
CA ARG A 123 -13.76 10.58 -42.10
C ARG A 123 -14.86 9.78 -41.40
N ALA A 124 -15.73 9.12 -42.16
CA ALA A 124 -16.79 8.29 -41.62
C ALA A 124 -16.23 7.06 -40.86
N THR A 125 -15.22 6.39 -41.41
CA THR A 125 -14.54 5.27 -40.75
C THR A 125 -13.87 5.69 -39.44
N LEU A 126 -13.08 6.77 -39.48
CA LEU A 126 -12.41 7.30 -38.28
C LEU A 126 -13.41 7.70 -37.18
N LYS A 127 -14.57 8.26 -37.56
CA LYS A 127 -15.62 8.59 -36.60
C LYS A 127 -16.15 7.34 -35.89
N LYS A 128 -16.35 6.23 -36.61
CA LYS A 128 -16.79 4.95 -36.02
C LYS A 128 -15.74 4.37 -35.08
N GLU A 129 -14.48 4.36 -35.52
CA GLU A 129 -13.35 3.88 -34.69
C GLU A 129 -13.23 4.70 -33.40
N PHE A 130 -13.32 6.02 -33.50
CA PHE A 130 -13.26 6.91 -32.34
C PHE A 130 -14.39 6.61 -31.33
N GLN A 131 -15.61 6.39 -31.81
CA GLN A 131 -16.74 6.02 -30.95
C GLN A 131 -16.53 4.66 -30.27
N GLN A 132 -15.99 3.68 -30.99
CA GLN A 132 -15.67 2.36 -30.41
C GLN A 132 -14.61 2.47 -29.32
N GLN A 133 -13.51 3.19 -29.58
CA GLN A 133 -12.44 3.42 -28.60
C GLN A 133 -12.96 4.17 -27.36
N GLN A 134 -13.82 5.16 -27.55
CA GLN A 134 -14.46 5.89 -26.46
C GLN A 134 -15.32 4.97 -25.57
N ASN A 135 -16.09 4.06 -26.16
CA ASN A 135 -16.89 3.10 -25.40
C ASN A 135 -16.00 2.14 -24.61
N GLN A 136 -14.94 1.60 -25.23
CA GLN A 136 -13.96 0.74 -24.55
C GLN A 136 -13.31 1.45 -23.36
N LEU A 137 -12.94 2.73 -23.52
CA LEU A 137 -12.37 3.52 -22.44
C LEU A 137 -13.36 3.68 -21.27
N ASN A 138 -14.63 3.98 -21.56
CA ASN A 138 -15.65 4.11 -20.53
C ASN A 138 -15.89 2.80 -19.77
N ASP A 139 -15.83 1.65 -20.45
CA ASP A 139 -15.96 0.35 -19.80
C ASP A 139 -14.75 0.02 -18.92
N LEU A 140 -13.54 0.39 -19.35
CA LEU A 140 -12.34 0.26 -18.51
C LEU A 140 -12.42 1.13 -17.26
N ILE A 141 -12.91 2.36 -17.37
CA ILE A 141 -13.12 3.26 -16.22
C ILE A 141 -14.09 2.61 -15.21
N LYS A 142 -15.23 2.09 -15.67
CA LYS A 142 -16.20 1.41 -14.79
C LYS A 142 -15.59 0.19 -14.09
N LYS A 143 -14.79 -0.60 -14.81
CA LYS A 143 -14.08 -1.76 -14.22
C LYS A 143 -13.09 -1.32 -13.16
N ALA A 144 -12.29 -0.27 -13.42
CA ALA A 144 -11.34 0.26 -12.46
C ALA A 144 -12.04 0.79 -11.19
N GLU A 145 -13.16 1.49 -11.33
CA GLU A 145 -13.96 1.96 -10.20
C GLU A 145 -14.53 0.81 -9.36
N SER A 146 -15.01 -0.26 -10.01
CA SER A 146 -15.49 -1.46 -9.34
C SER A 146 -14.37 -2.15 -8.54
N ILE A 147 -13.20 -2.33 -9.16
CA ILE A 147 -12.02 -2.91 -8.50
C ILE A 147 -11.61 -2.06 -7.28
N ARG A 148 -11.59 -0.73 -7.43
CA ARG A 148 -11.27 0.19 -6.32
C ARG A 148 -12.22 0.00 -5.14
N LYS A 149 -13.53 -0.05 -5.39
CA LYS A 149 -14.53 -0.28 -4.33
C LYS A 149 -14.34 -1.61 -3.63
N ASN A 150 -14.10 -2.68 -4.40
CA ASN A 150 -13.85 -4.00 -3.84
C ASN A 150 -12.59 -4.01 -2.96
N PHE A 151 -11.51 -3.37 -3.43
CA PHE A 151 -10.29 -3.22 -2.63
C PHE A 151 -10.55 -2.49 -1.32
N GLU A 152 -11.27 -1.36 -1.34
CA GLU A 152 -11.61 -0.59 -0.13
C GLU A 152 -12.40 -1.44 0.89
N THR A 153 -13.36 -2.25 0.41
CA THR A 153 -14.11 -3.18 1.26
C THR A 153 -13.21 -4.25 1.87
N THR A 154 -12.44 -4.97 1.05
CA THR A 154 -11.55 -6.04 1.52
C THR A 154 -10.48 -5.51 2.47
N PHE A 155 -9.94 -4.32 2.21
CA PHE A 155 -8.97 -3.68 3.09
C PHE A 155 -9.57 -3.35 4.45
N SER A 156 -10.79 -2.80 4.47
CA SER A 156 -11.50 -2.48 5.73
C SER A 156 -11.79 -3.73 6.57
N GLU A 157 -12.19 -4.83 5.92
CA GLU A 157 -12.38 -6.12 6.59
C GLU A 157 -11.07 -6.68 7.16
N TRP A 158 -9.98 -6.56 6.41
CA TRP A 158 -8.65 -6.99 6.85
C TRP A 158 -8.17 -6.20 8.08
N GLU A 159 -8.33 -4.87 8.09
CA GLU A 159 -7.97 -4.03 9.24
C GLU A 159 -8.78 -4.40 10.49
N LYS A 160 -10.10 -4.62 10.32
CA LYS A 160 -10.96 -5.06 11.42
C LYS A 160 -10.50 -6.40 11.98
N LEU A 161 -10.20 -7.37 11.11
CA LEU A 161 -9.70 -8.68 11.52
C LEU A 161 -8.40 -8.57 12.32
N GLY A 162 -7.49 -7.68 11.90
CA GLY A 162 -6.26 -7.39 12.64
C GLY A 162 -6.52 -6.85 14.05
N SER A 163 -7.49 -5.95 14.20
CA SER A 163 -7.92 -5.42 15.50
C SER A 163 -8.56 -6.50 16.39
N ASP A 164 -9.45 -7.31 15.82
CA ASP A 164 -10.13 -8.40 16.53
C ASP A 164 -9.11 -9.44 17.02
N MET A 165 -8.13 -9.79 16.17
CA MET A 165 -7.05 -10.71 16.55
C MET A 165 -6.21 -10.19 17.70
N LYS A 166 -5.81 -8.90 17.67
CA LYS A 166 -5.07 -8.28 18.77
C LYS A 166 -5.88 -8.29 20.07
N SER A 167 -7.18 -8.03 19.99
CA SER A 167 -8.08 -8.04 21.15
C SER A 167 -8.20 -9.43 21.75
N LEU A 168 -8.33 -10.47 20.91
CA LEU A 168 -8.34 -11.87 21.34
C LEU A 168 -7.01 -12.29 21.97
N THR A 169 -5.87 -11.90 21.39
CA THR A 169 -4.55 -12.18 21.99
C THR A 169 -4.43 -11.59 23.39
N ASN A 170 -4.87 -10.34 23.58
CA ASN A 170 -4.88 -9.73 24.91
C ASN A 170 -5.77 -10.49 25.88
N LEU A 171 -6.98 -10.86 25.47
CA LEU A 171 -7.90 -11.64 26.30
C LEU A 171 -7.31 -13.00 26.69
N ILE A 172 -6.64 -13.70 25.76
CA ILE A 172 -5.95 -14.96 26.05
C ILE A 172 -4.88 -14.75 27.11
N ASN A 173 -4.07 -13.70 27.00
CA ASN A 173 -3.02 -13.40 27.98
C ASN A 173 -3.62 -13.12 29.36
N ASP A 174 -4.67 -12.30 29.44
CA ASP A 174 -5.35 -12.01 30.71
C ASP A 174 -5.90 -13.28 31.36
N LYS A 175 -6.48 -14.18 30.57
CA LYS A 175 -6.98 -15.47 31.06
C LYS A 175 -5.86 -16.41 31.50
N ASN A 176 -4.72 -16.42 30.81
CA ASN A 176 -3.56 -17.20 31.22
C ASN A 176 -3.00 -16.70 32.57
N SER A 177 -2.87 -15.38 32.76
CA SER A 177 -2.44 -14.81 34.03
C SER A 177 -3.42 -15.12 35.16
N SER A 178 -4.72 -15.05 34.89
CA SER A 178 -5.75 -15.44 35.86
C SER A 178 -5.66 -16.92 36.23
N LEU A 179 -5.44 -17.79 35.23
CA LEU A 179 -5.29 -19.23 35.43
C LEU A 179 -4.06 -19.56 36.27
N GLU A 180 -2.94 -18.89 36.03
CA GLU A 180 -1.71 -19.06 36.81
C GLU A 180 -1.91 -18.61 38.26
N SER A 181 -2.58 -17.47 38.50
CA SER A 181 -2.93 -17.02 39.84
C SER A 181 -3.79 -18.04 40.59
N ILE A 182 -4.84 -18.56 39.93
CA ILE A 182 -5.73 -19.57 40.54
C ILE A 182 -4.95 -20.86 40.82
N ARG A 183 -4.06 -21.30 39.93
CA ARG A 183 -3.22 -22.48 40.16
C ARG A 183 -2.31 -22.30 41.38
N ASN A 184 -1.69 -21.13 41.52
CA ASN A 184 -0.84 -20.82 42.67
C ASN A 184 -1.66 -20.78 43.97
N GLU A 185 -2.86 -20.22 43.94
CA GLU A 185 -3.78 -20.20 45.08
C GLU A 185 -4.22 -21.62 45.47
N ILE A 186 -4.59 -22.46 44.49
CA ILE A 186 -4.90 -23.88 44.72
C ILE A 186 -3.73 -24.60 45.39
N ILE A 187 -2.51 -24.44 44.87
CA ILE A 187 -1.31 -25.06 45.45
C ILE A 187 -1.12 -24.60 46.89
N SER A 188 -1.27 -23.29 47.16
CA SER A 188 -1.14 -22.74 48.51
C SER A 188 -2.18 -23.32 49.48
N LEU A 189 -3.44 -23.42 49.05
CA LEU A 189 -4.54 -23.94 49.88
C LEU A 189 -4.51 -25.47 50.04
N GLN A 190 -3.85 -26.19 49.13
CA GLN A 190 -3.66 -27.63 49.20
C GLN A 190 -2.45 -28.05 50.03
N LYS A 191 -1.64 -27.11 50.52
CA LYS A 191 -0.53 -27.44 51.43
C LYS A 191 -1.09 -27.99 52.74
N ILE A 192 -0.57 -29.15 53.12
CA ILE A 192 -0.81 -29.73 54.43
C ILE A 192 0.06 -28.97 55.44
N SER A 193 -0.56 -28.32 56.42
CA SER A 193 0.16 -27.59 57.45
C SER A 193 0.41 -28.52 58.63
N ILE A 194 1.67 -28.72 58.99
CA ILE A 194 2.09 -29.59 60.09
C ILE A 194 2.70 -28.74 61.18
N PHE A 195 2.04 -28.72 62.34
CA PHE A 195 2.48 -27.99 63.52
C PHE A 195 3.14 -28.96 64.51
N VAL A 196 4.36 -28.61 64.93
CA VAL A 196 5.18 -29.42 65.84
C VAL A 196 5.34 -28.64 67.14
N TYR A 197 4.63 -29.08 68.17
CA TYR A 197 4.58 -28.38 69.46
C TYR A 197 5.65 -28.87 70.42
N SER A 198 6.12 -27.98 71.30
CA SER A 198 7.14 -28.26 72.32
C SER A 198 6.70 -29.34 73.32
N ASN A 199 5.38 -29.49 73.49
CA ASN A 199 4.79 -30.50 74.36
C ASN A 199 4.89 -31.94 73.80
N GLY A 200 5.38 -32.13 72.57
CA GLY A 200 5.50 -33.43 71.91
C GLY A 200 4.34 -33.78 70.96
N GLU A 201 3.33 -32.92 70.84
CA GLU A 201 2.20 -33.12 69.95
C GLU A 201 2.53 -32.69 68.52
N ILE A 202 1.87 -33.34 67.56
CA ILE A 202 1.92 -32.97 66.14
C ILE A 202 0.47 -32.82 65.69
N GLU A 203 0.15 -31.65 65.20
CA GLU A 203 -1.15 -31.33 64.62
C GLU A 203 -1.01 -31.18 63.12
N ILE A 204 -1.97 -31.71 62.38
CA ILE A 204 -1.99 -31.70 60.92
C ILE A 204 -3.30 -31.04 60.49
N GLU A 205 -3.19 -29.89 59.84
CA GLU A 205 -4.31 -29.18 59.24
C GLU A 205 -4.27 -29.29 57.71
N ASN A 206 -5.41 -29.04 57.07
CA ASN A 206 -5.56 -29.09 55.60
C ASN A 206 -5.14 -30.44 54.96
N ALA A 207 -5.19 -31.53 55.72
CA ALA A 207 -4.84 -32.88 55.24
C ALA A 207 -5.76 -33.39 54.11
N GLY A 208 -6.95 -32.82 53.94
CA GLY A 208 -7.90 -33.26 52.92
C GLY A 208 -8.28 -34.73 53.09
N LYS A 209 -7.80 -35.60 52.19
CA LYS A 209 -8.00 -37.07 52.25
C LYS A 209 -6.79 -37.82 52.84
N PHE A 210 -5.70 -37.14 53.11
CA PHE A 210 -4.53 -37.73 53.72
C PHE A 210 -4.86 -38.21 55.13
N GLU A 211 -4.54 -39.47 55.42
CA GLU A 211 -4.76 -40.09 56.72
C GLU A 211 -3.49 -40.81 57.15
N PHE A 212 -2.82 -40.31 58.19
CA PHE A 212 -1.60 -40.95 58.69
C PHE A 212 -1.93 -42.17 59.54
N LYS A 213 -1.54 -43.35 59.06
CA LYS A 213 -1.60 -44.62 59.81
C LYS A 213 -0.20 -45.01 60.24
N GLN A 214 0.04 -45.01 61.54
CA GLN A 214 1.32 -45.37 62.11
C GLN A 214 1.51 -46.89 62.06
N ASP A 215 2.51 -47.36 61.33
CA ASP A 215 2.99 -48.74 61.44
C ASP A 215 3.92 -48.84 62.66
N THR A 216 3.48 -49.54 63.69
CA THR A 216 4.21 -49.72 64.95
C THR A 216 5.59 -50.34 64.75
N SER A 217 5.75 -51.25 63.78
CA SER A 217 7.03 -51.95 63.56
C SER A 217 8.05 -51.01 62.93
N ILE A 218 7.65 -50.27 61.89
CA ILE A 218 8.51 -49.30 61.20
C ILE A 218 8.86 -48.13 62.13
N SER A 219 7.90 -47.71 62.97
CA SER A 219 8.10 -46.65 63.95
C SER A 219 9.13 -47.00 65.00
N GLU A 220 9.08 -48.20 65.59
CA GLU A 220 10.05 -48.60 66.61
C GLU A 220 11.45 -48.84 66.01
N GLU A 221 11.54 -49.34 64.77
CA GLU A 221 12.82 -49.47 64.07
C GLU A 221 13.49 -48.10 63.81
N LEU A 222 12.73 -47.13 63.29
CA LEU A 222 13.23 -45.78 63.04
C LEU A 222 13.62 -45.09 64.36
N PHE A 223 12.81 -45.27 65.42
CA PHE A 223 13.11 -44.75 66.75
C PHE A 223 14.42 -45.33 67.33
N ALA A 224 14.63 -46.64 67.23
CA ALA A 224 15.86 -47.28 67.70
C ALA A 224 17.11 -46.75 66.95
N LYS A 225 16.99 -46.48 65.64
CA LYS A 225 18.06 -45.84 64.85
C LYS A 225 18.34 -44.41 65.29
N LEU A 226 17.29 -43.63 65.60
CA LEU A 226 17.44 -42.24 66.03
C LEU A 226 18.06 -42.13 67.44
N ILE A 227 17.75 -43.03 68.37
CA ILE A 227 18.41 -43.04 69.70
C ILE A 227 19.93 -43.24 69.59
N GLN A 228 20.38 -44.01 68.61
CA GLN A 228 21.81 -44.26 68.39
C GLN A 228 22.54 -43.10 67.72
N ASN A 229 21.83 -42.03 67.35
CA ASN A 229 22.42 -40.86 66.71
C ASN A 229 22.94 -39.89 67.77
N ASN A 230 24.26 -39.69 67.79
CA ASN A 230 24.95 -38.82 68.74
C ASN A 230 24.42 -37.36 68.75
N LEU A 231 23.82 -36.91 67.64
CA LEU A 231 23.21 -35.57 67.54
C LEU A 231 21.97 -35.40 68.43
N LEU A 232 21.34 -36.50 68.84
CA LEU A 232 20.08 -36.52 69.62
C LEU A 232 20.30 -36.83 71.11
N GLU A 233 21.54 -37.01 71.57
CA GLU A 233 21.86 -37.37 72.97
C GLU A 233 21.34 -36.36 74.01
N SER A 234 21.22 -35.09 73.64
CA SER A 234 20.76 -34.01 74.52
C SER A 234 19.23 -33.90 74.59
N LEU A 235 18.50 -34.61 73.74
CA LEU A 235 17.05 -34.56 73.68
C LEU A 235 16.38 -35.57 74.61
N THR A 236 15.17 -35.23 75.03
CA THR A 236 14.34 -36.19 75.77
C THR A 236 13.84 -37.30 74.85
N ILE A 237 13.65 -38.49 75.41
CA ILE A 237 13.02 -39.64 74.72
C ILE A 237 11.69 -39.23 74.06
N LYS A 238 10.93 -38.31 74.68
CA LYS A 238 9.66 -37.80 74.16
C LYS A 238 9.86 -37.02 72.86
N THR A 239 10.86 -36.14 72.81
CA THR A 239 11.21 -35.37 71.62
C THR A 239 11.73 -36.28 70.49
N ILE A 240 12.53 -37.29 70.82
CA ILE A 240 12.99 -38.28 69.82
C ILE A 240 11.81 -39.06 69.24
N ARG A 241 10.83 -39.49 70.06
CA ARG A 241 9.59 -40.13 69.57
C ARG A 241 8.75 -39.19 68.69
N GLN A 242 8.67 -37.91 69.04
CA GLN A 242 7.99 -36.89 68.22
C GLN A 242 8.67 -36.76 66.85
N LEU A 243 10.00 -36.67 66.80
CA LEU A 243 10.77 -36.62 65.56
C LEU A 243 10.59 -37.89 64.71
N THR A 244 10.60 -39.08 65.32
CA THR A 244 10.28 -40.33 64.62
C THR A 244 8.93 -40.25 63.92
N LYS A 245 7.89 -39.81 64.66
CA LYS A 245 6.53 -39.69 64.12
C LYS A 245 6.48 -38.66 62.99
N LEU A 246 7.13 -37.51 63.15
CA LEU A 246 7.19 -36.45 62.14
C LEU A 246 7.84 -36.93 60.83
N ILE A 247 8.98 -37.62 60.92
CA ILE A 247 9.68 -38.19 59.75
C ILE A 247 8.77 -39.15 58.99
N LEU A 248 8.01 -40.00 59.70
CA LEU A 248 7.08 -40.94 59.06
C LEU A 248 5.89 -40.23 58.40
N ILE A 249 5.35 -39.19 59.04
CA ILE A 249 4.29 -38.37 58.44
C ILE A 249 4.77 -37.76 57.13
N ILE A 250 5.95 -37.12 57.14
CA ILE A 250 6.52 -36.46 55.97
C ILE A 250 6.80 -37.46 54.84
N ARG A 251 7.40 -38.62 55.16
CA ARG A 251 7.64 -39.67 54.16
C ARG A 251 6.35 -40.15 53.49
N ASN A 252 5.26 -40.28 54.24
CA ASN A 252 3.96 -40.65 53.66
C ASN A 252 3.43 -39.55 52.75
N ILE A 253 3.49 -38.29 53.18
CA ILE A 253 3.06 -37.14 52.37
C ILE A 253 3.85 -37.06 51.05
N GLU A 254 5.18 -37.23 51.12
CA GLU A 254 6.06 -37.23 49.95
C GLU A 254 5.77 -38.42 49.03
N SER A 255 5.48 -39.60 49.58
CA SER A 255 5.10 -40.78 48.78
C SER A 255 3.79 -40.58 47.99
N GLU A 256 2.89 -39.73 48.50
CA GLU A 256 1.64 -39.35 47.84
C GLU A 256 1.80 -38.11 46.92
N ASN A 257 3.02 -37.56 46.78
CA ASN A 257 3.33 -36.32 46.08
C ASN A 257 2.49 -35.11 46.54
N LEU A 258 2.18 -35.05 47.84
CA LEU A 258 1.43 -33.96 48.43
C LEU A 258 2.39 -32.85 48.89
N CYS A 259 1.94 -31.60 48.79
CA CYS A 259 2.69 -30.45 49.27
C CYS A 259 2.43 -30.25 50.77
N TYR A 260 3.46 -29.91 51.53
CA TYR A 260 3.35 -29.62 52.95
C TYR A 260 4.17 -28.41 53.36
N GLU A 261 3.84 -27.88 54.53
CA GLU A 261 4.63 -26.88 55.24
C GLU A 261 4.77 -27.25 56.71
N LEU A 262 5.93 -26.95 57.28
CA LEU A 262 6.26 -27.27 58.67
C LEU A 262 6.37 -26.00 59.47
N THR A 263 5.71 -25.96 60.62
CA THR A 263 5.86 -24.91 61.62
C THR A 263 6.24 -25.54 62.95
N PHE A 264 7.41 -25.18 63.48
CA PHE A 264 7.91 -25.66 64.76
C PHE A 264 7.74 -24.57 65.83
N GLU A 265 7.29 -24.97 67.01
CA GLU A 265 7.26 -24.07 68.18
C GLU A 265 8.66 -23.89 68.78
N ASP A 266 9.52 -24.92 68.67
CA ASP A 266 10.88 -24.94 69.18
C ASP A 266 11.91 -24.98 68.04
N ASN A 267 12.69 -23.90 67.92
CA ASN A 267 13.76 -23.77 66.91
C ASN A 267 14.84 -24.86 67.04
N THR A 268 15.10 -25.36 68.25
CA THR A 268 16.11 -26.42 68.45
C THR A 268 15.66 -27.74 67.81
N VAL A 269 14.37 -28.05 67.91
CA VAL A 269 13.76 -29.22 67.27
C VAL A 269 13.76 -29.05 65.74
N GLN A 270 13.52 -27.83 65.25
CA GLN A 270 13.60 -27.51 63.82
C GLN A 270 15.01 -27.73 63.25
N GLU A 271 16.04 -27.15 63.88
CA GLU A 271 17.44 -27.29 63.44
C GLU A 271 17.91 -28.76 63.45
N LEU A 272 17.52 -29.51 64.49
CA LEU A 272 17.82 -30.93 64.57
C LEU A 272 17.08 -31.73 63.50
N PHE A 273 15.80 -31.43 63.25
CA PHE A 273 15.04 -32.07 62.18
C PHE A 273 15.69 -31.84 60.81
N SER A 274 16.09 -30.60 60.50
CA SER A 274 16.81 -30.26 59.26
C SER A 274 18.20 -30.90 59.13
N SER A 275 18.78 -31.37 60.23
CA SER A 275 20.09 -32.04 60.24
C SER A 275 20.00 -33.56 60.05
N ILE A 276 18.79 -34.14 60.18
CA ILE A 276 18.56 -35.59 60.23
C ILE A 276 17.68 -36.08 59.08
N ASN A 277 16.82 -35.23 58.54
CA ASN A 277 15.93 -35.50 57.42
C ASN A 277 16.49 -34.92 56.12
#